data_AF-A0A7Z9KZK7-F1
#
_entry.id   AF-A0A7Z9KZK7-F1
#
_cell.length_a   1.000
_cell.length_b   1.000
_cell.length_c   1.000
_cell.angle_alpha   90.00
_cell.angle_beta   90.00
_cell.angle_gamma   90.00
#
_symmetry.space_group_name_H-M   'P 1'
#
loop_
_entity.id
_entity.type
_entity.pdbx_description
1 polymer ?
#
loop_
_entity_poly.entity_id
_entity_poly.type
_entity_poly.pdbx_seq_one_letter_code
_entity_poly.pdbx_strand_id
1 'polypeptide(L)'
;MINYYKILDISHAASGEEIKEAYRKKALQYHPDVNDSPESHVKFQEIGEAYNTLSDPLSREKFDIVLEYGFEGIAAAIKKERAPKHKDPAYVEKSEDFIADYWARKSRPVKKARYIIIIENILYASMVIIGLVALSFSSMDLMAKKWRDDYSDVAVLVFSIGFLVLLVVGWKLVLGRKYKF
;
A
#
# COMPACT_ATOMS: atom_id res chain seq x y z
N MET A 1 13.01 -16.48 22.20
CA MET A 1 12.59 -15.20 21.58
C MET A 1 13.84 -14.47 21.14
N ILE A 2 13.87 -13.96 19.91
CA ILE A 2 15.01 -13.23 19.38
C ILE A 2 15.04 -11.84 20.02
N ASN A 3 16.18 -11.41 20.56
CA ASN A 3 16.32 -10.08 21.15
C ASN A 3 16.96 -9.12 20.15
N TYR A 4 16.15 -8.22 19.58
CA TYR A 4 16.57 -7.27 18.56
C TYR A 4 17.59 -6.23 19.06
N TYR A 5 17.56 -5.87 20.35
CA TYR A 5 18.55 -4.97 20.94
C TYR A 5 19.93 -5.62 20.99
N LYS A 6 20.00 -6.93 21.30
CA LYS A 6 21.25 -7.70 21.23
C LYS A 6 21.75 -7.87 19.79
N ILE A 7 20.85 -8.07 18.82
CA ILE A 7 21.24 -8.15 17.41
C ILE A 7 21.84 -6.85 16.90
N LEU A 8 21.31 -5.70 17.33
CA LEU A 8 21.87 -4.39 16.98
C LEU A 8 23.02 -3.96 17.89
N ASP A 9 23.27 -4.68 18.99
CA ASP A 9 24.26 -4.36 20.03
C ASP A 9 24.07 -2.95 20.62
N ILE A 10 22.82 -2.70 21.02
CA ILE A 10 22.38 -1.42 21.59
C ILE A 10 21.64 -1.66 22.91
N SER A 11 21.55 -0.62 23.73
CA SER A 11 20.77 -0.64 24.96
C SER A 11 19.26 -0.60 24.68
N HIS A 12 18.46 -1.16 25.59
CA HIS A 12 17.00 -0.99 25.60
C HIS A 12 16.57 0.48 25.69
N ALA A 13 17.40 1.34 26.29
CA ALA A 13 17.16 2.78 26.39
C ALA A 13 17.63 3.57 25.16
N ALA A 14 18.10 2.90 24.10
CA ALA A 14 18.70 3.56 22.95
C ALA A 14 17.70 4.48 22.23
N SER A 15 18.20 5.63 21.76
CA SER A 15 17.41 6.59 20.98
C SER A 15 17.15 6.09 19.56
N GLY A 16 16.18 6.69 18.87
CA GLY A 16 15.91 6.36 17.46
C GLY A 16 17.12 6.62 16.55
N GLU A 17 17.95 7.61 16.89
CA GLU A 17 19.17 7.93 16.14
C GLU A 17 20.24 6.85 16.34
N GLU A 18 20.43 6.39 17.58
CA GLU A 18 21.37 5.30 17.91
C GLU A 18 20.97 3.98 17.23
N ILE A 19 19.68 3.65 17.20
CA ILE A 19 19.16 2.47 16.48
C ILE A 19 19.52 2.56 14.99
N LYS A 20 19.32 3.74 14.38
CA LYS A 20 19.61 3.97 12.97
C LYS A 20 21.12 3.90 12.69
N GLU A 21 21.95 4.38 13.60
CA GLU A 21 23.40 4.28 13.49
C GLU A 21 23.91 2.85 13.60
N ALA A 22 23.42 2.10 14.60
CA ALA A 22 23.79 0.71 14.81
C ALA A 22 23.40 -0.17 13.61
N TYR A 23 22.20 0.04 13.07
CA TYR A 23 21.77 -0.62 11.84
C TYR A 23 22.72 -0.35 10.68
N ARG A 24 23.09 0.92 10.41
CA ARG A 24 24.01 1.26 9.32
C ARG A 24 25.37 0.57 9.47
N LYS A 25 25.93 0.56 10.69
CA LYS A 25 27.23 -0.07 10.97
C LYS A 25 27.18 -1.59 10.73
N LYS A 26 26.15 -2.26 11.23
CA LYS A 26 26.02 -3.72 11.09
C LYS A 26 25.62 -4.15 9.67
N ALA A 27 24.77 -3.38 9.00
CA ALA A 27 24.39 -3.64 7.61
C ALA A 27 25.61 -3.59 6.66
N LEU A 28 26.55 -2.65 6.89
CA LEU A 28 27.80 -2.59 6.13
C LEU A 28 28.74 -3.78 6.43
N GLN A 29 28.76 -4.25 7.67
CA GLN A 29 29.61 -5.38 8.09
C GLN A 29 29.14 -6.73 7.54
N TYR A 30 27.82 -6.90 7.39
CA TYR A 30 27.20 -8.14 6.93
C TYR A 30 26.59 -8.02 5.53
N HIS A 31 26.94 -6.97 4.77
CA HIS A 31 26.48 -6.81 3.40
C HIS A 31 27.00 -7.97 2.54
N PRO A 32 26.18 -8.57 1.65
CA PRO A 32 26.63 -9.67 0.78
C PRO A 32 27.89 -9.29 -0.03
N ASP A 33 27.93 -8.07 -0.58
CA ASP A 33 29.10 -7.59 -1.35
C ASP A 33 30.42 -7.50 -0.54
N VAL A 34 30.35 -7.44 0.80
CA VAL A 34 31.55 -7.34 1.67
C VAL A 34 31.88 -8.68 2.31
N ASN A 35 30.87 -9.52 2.56
CA ASN A 35 31.00 -10.81 3.21
C ASN A 35 30.01 -11.81 2.60
N ASP A 36 30.50 -12.70 1.74
CA ASP A 36 29.72 -13.73 1.04
C ASP A 36 29.49 -15.02 1.86
N SER A 37 29.72 -15.00 3.18
CA SER A 37 29.47 -16.20 3.99
C SER A 37 27.96 -16.50 4.12
N PRO A 38 27.54 -17.77 4.18
CA PRO A 38 26.13 -18.12 4.42
C PRO A 38 25.59 -17.53 5.73
N GLU A 39 26.45 -17.36 6.73
CA GLU A 39 26.12 -16.78 8.03
C GLU A 39 25.90 -15.27 7.98
N SER A 40 26.57 -14.55 7.06
CA SER A 40 26.36 -13.10 6.90
C SER A 40 24.95 -12.82 6.39
N HIS A 41 24.44 -13.65 5.49
CA HIS A 41 23.09 -13.51 4.95
C HIS A 41 22.02 -13.64 6.04
N VAL A 42 22.15 -14.65 6.91
CA VAL A 42 21.24 -14.85 8.04
C VAL A 42 21.29 -13.66 9.00
N LYS A 43 22.49 -13.23 9.39
CA LYS A 43 22.65 -12.07 10.28
C LYS A 43 22.12 -10.78 9.66
N PHE A 44 22.31 -10.59 8.35
CA PHE A 44 21.82 -9.42 7.64
C PHE A 44 20.28 -9.36 7.66
N GLN A 45 19.61 -10.50 7.47
CA GLN A 45 18.16 -10.59 7.61
C GLN A 45 17.71 -10.24 9.04
N GLU A 46 18.35 -10.83 10.06
CA GLU A 46 18.05 -10.54 11.47
C GLU A 46 18.25 -9.06 11.83
N ILE A 47 19.30 -8.41 11.30
CA ILE A 47 19.58 -6.98 11.49
C ILE A 47 18.48 -6.12 10.85
N GLY A 48 18.00 -6.50 9.66
CA GLY A 48 16.90 -5.83 8.97
C GLY A 48 15.59 -5.94 9.76
N GLU A 49 15.25 -7.12 10.25
CA GLU A 49 14.05 -7.35 11.08
C GLU A 49 14.11 -6.58 12.40
N ALA A 50 15.28 -6.56 13.04
CA ALA A 50 15.51 -5.79 14.27
C ALA A 50 15.27 -4.29 14.04
N TYR A 51 15.82 -3.73 12.97
CA TYR A 51 15.62 -2.32 12.63
C TYR A 51 14.16 -2.00 12.29
N ASN A 52 13.49 -2.85 11.51
CA ASN A 52 12.08 -2.64 11.16
C ASN A 52 11.18 -2.62 12.39
N THR A 53 11.46 -3.45 13.39
CA THR A 53 10.67 -3.51 14.62
C THR A 53 10.99 -2.35 15.57
N LEU A 54 12.26 -2.00 15.72
CA LEU A 54 12.71 -0.99 16.70
C LEU A 54 12.65 0.45 16.19
N SER A 55 12.60 0.67 14.87
CA SER A 55 12.56 2.01 14.27
C SER A 55 11.22 2.73 14.44
N ASP A 56 10.11 2.00 14.45
CA ASP A 56 8.78 2.55 14.69
C ASP A 56 8.44 2.49 16.20
N PRO A 57 8.11 3.63 16.84
CA PRO A 57 7.82 3.68 18.27
C PRO A 57 6.70 2.74 18.71
N LEU A 58 5.64 2.60 17.91
CA LEU A 58 4.51 1.72 18.23
C LEU A 58 4.88 0.23 18.13
N SER A 59 5.72 -0.12 17.15
CA SER A 59 6.20 -1.48 16.96
C SER A 59 7.23 -1.86 18.03
N ARG A 60 8.08 -0.91 18.43
CA ARG A 60 9.03 -1.05 19.54
C ARG A 60 8.30 -1.28 20.87
N GLU A 61 7.29 -0.48 21.18
CA GLU A 61 6.50 -0.63 22.41
C GLU A 61 5.85 -2.02 22.48
N LYS A 62 5.20 -2.47 21.40
CA LYS A 62 4.62 -3.82 21.34
C LYS A 62 5.68 -4.89 21.53
N PHE A 63 6.84 -4.73 20.91
CA PHE A 63 7.95 -5.67 21.06
C PHE A 63 8.47 -5.70 22.50
N ASP A 64 8.62 -4.56 23.15
CA ASP A 64 9.07 -4.46 24.53
C ASP A 64 8.08 -5.13 25.49
N ILE A 65 6.78 -4.90 25.31
CA ILE A 65 5.74 -5.60 26.08
C ILE A 65 5.83 -7.11 25.82
N VAL A 66 5.98 -7.54 24.56
CA VAL A 66 6.10 -8.96 24.19
C VAL A 66 7.34 -9.61 24.80
N LEU A 67 8.44 -8.87 24.88
CA LEU A 67 9.69 -9.31 25.46
C LEU A 67 9.61 -9.43 26.99
N GLU A 68 8.90 -8.52 27.66
CA GLU A 68 8.75 -8.50 29.12
C GLU A 68 7.71 -9.51 29.63
N TYR A 69 6.55 -9.60 28.98
CA TYR A 69 5.41 -10.40 29.46
C TYR A 69 5.23 -11.73 28.72
N GLY A 70 5.92 -11.91 27.59
CA GLY A 70 5.71 -13.06 26.70
C GLY A 70 4.37 -12.97 25.94
N PHE A 71 4.29 -13.70 24.82
CA PHE A 71 3.09 -13.68 23.96
C PHE A 71 1.84 -14.19 24.69
N GLU A 72 1.99 -15.18 25.58
CA GLU A 72 0.91 -15.72 26.40
C GLU A 72 0.45 -14.74 27.49
N GLY A 73 1.39 -14.02 28.12
CA GLY A 73 1.08 -13.03 29.16
C GLY A 73 0.30 -11.85 28.61
N ILE A 74 0.63 -11.39 27.40
CA ILE A 74 -0.12 -10.32 26.72
C ILE A 74 -1.48 -10.81 26.26
N ALA A 75 -1.57 -11.99 25.66
CA ALA A 75 -2.87 -12.53 25.24
C ALA A 75 -3.80 -12.71 26.44
N ALA A 76 -3.27 -13.17 27.59
CA ALA A 76 -4.01 -13.28 28.84
C ALA A 76 -4.37 -11.91 29.45
N ALA A 77 -3.45 -10.95 29.43
CA ALA A 77 -3.69 -9.58 29.92
C ALA A 77 -4.74 -8.87 29.08
N ILE A 78 -4.62 -8.90 27.75
CA ILE A 78 -5.61 -8.36 26.81
C ILE A 78 -6.98 -9.04 27.01
N LYS A 79 -7.02 -10.36 27.20
CA LYS A 79 -8.28 -11.09 27.44
C LYS A 79 -8.90 -10.72 28.79
N LYS A 80 -8.09 -10.50 29.83
CA LYS A 80 -8.52 -10.07 31.16
C LYS A 80 -9.02 -8.62 31.18
N GLU A 81 -8.37 -7.74 30.43
CA GLU A 81 -8.73 -6.31 30.33
C GLU A 81 -9.96 -6.09 29.44
N ARG A 82 -10.16 -6.95 28.43
CA ARG A 82 -11.37 -6.97 27.58
C ARG A 82 -12.57 -7.66 28.22
N ALA A 83 -12.41 -8.34 29.36
CA ALA A 83 -13.55 -8.89 30.07
C ALA A 83 -14.42 -7.75 30.61
N PRO A 84 -15.75 -7.74 30.37
CA PRO A 84 -16.60 -6.66 30.85
C PRO A 84 -16.50 -6.56 32.38
N LYS A 85 -16.21 -5.35 32.88
CA LYS A 85 -16.08 -5.08 34.33
C LYS A 85 -17.36 -5.40 35.11
N HIS A 86 -18.50 -5.47 34.43
CA HIS A 86 -19.80 -5.79 35.00
C HIS A 86 -20.26 -7.18 34.51
N LYS A 87 -20.65 -8.05 35.44
CA LYS A 87 -21.15 -9.41 35.16
C LYS A 87 -22.67 -9.48 34.97
N ASP A 88 -23.36 -8.34 35.03
CA ASP A 88 -24.80 -8.27 34.79
C ASP A 88 -25.07 -8.58 33.30
N PRO A 89 -25.90 -9.59 32.98
CA PRO A 89 -26.23 -9.95 31.60
C PRO A 89 -26.74 -8.76 30.77
N ALA A 90 -27.45 -7.80 31.37
CA ALA A 90 -27.93 -6.61 30.66
C ALA A 90 -26.80 -5.67 30.19
N TYR A 91 -25.64 -5.68 30.84
CA TYR A 91 -24.48 -4.86 30.44
C TYR A 91 -23.61 -5.55 29.37
N VAL A 92 -23.57 -6.88 29.37
CA VAL A 92 -22.79 -7.67 28.39
C VAL A 92 -23.41 -7.56 27.00
N GLU A 93 -24.72 -7.77 26.89
CA GLU A 93 -25.46 -7.70 25.62
C GLU A 93 -25.26 -6.35 24.90
N LYS A 94 -25.39 -5.24 25.63
CA LYS A 94 -25.21 -3.89 25.08
C LYS A 94 -23.77 -3.58 24.65
N SER A 95 -22.79 -4.25 25.26
CA SER A 95 -21.38 -4.09 24.93
C SER A 95 -20.99 -4.87 23.68
N GLU A 96 -21.60 -6.03 23.44
CA GLU A 96 -21.37 -6.83 22.23
C GLU A 96 -21.86 -6.10 20.99
N ASP A 97 -23.05 -5.48 21.05
CA ASP A 97 -23.58 -4.62 19.99
C ASP A 97 -22.67 -3.41 19.70
N PHE A 98 -22.16 -2.77 20.76
CA PHE A 98 -21.23 -1.65 20.63
C PHE A 98 -19.89 -2.06 20.02
N ILE A 99 -19.34 -3.21 20.43
CA ILE A 99 -18.09 -3.77 19.89
C ILE A 99 -18.28 -4.16 18.43
N ALA A 100 -19.40 -4.80 18.08
CA ALA A 100 -19.76 -5.14 16.70
C ALA A 100 -19.87 -3.89 15.82
N ASP A 101 -20.56 -2.84 16.28
CA ASP A 101 -20.67 -1.56 15.55
C ASP A 101 -19.32 -0.83 15.44
N TYR A 102 -18.47 -0.87 16.46
CA TYR A 102 -17.12 -0.32 16.42
C TYR A 102 -16.25 -1.01 15.35
N TRP A 103 -16.21 -2.34 15.34
CA TRP A 103 -15.44 -3.10 14.34
C TRP A 103 -16.03 -2.94 12.94
N ALA A 104 -17.36 -2.88 12.80
CA ALA A 104 -18.04 -2.62 11.53
C ALA A 104 -17.72 -1.23 10.95
N ARG A 105 -17.56 -0.21 11.80
CA ARG A 105 -17.12 1.12 11.35
C ARG A 105 -15.65 1.15 10.94
N LYS A 106 -14.79 0.45 11.68
CA LYS A 106 -13.34 0.44 11.45
C LYS A 106 -12.93 -0.34 10.19
N SER A 107 -13.72 -1.32 9.78
CA SER A 107 -13.49 -2.15 8.58
C SER A 107 -14.11 -1.60 7.30
N ARG A 108 -14.76 -0.41 7.33
CA ARG A 108 -15.18 0.27 6.10
C ARG A 108 -13.96 0.69 5.29
N PRO A 109 -13.91 0.42 3.96
CA PRO A 109 -12.79 0.83 3.13
C PRO A 109 -12.58 2.34 3.24
N VAL A 110 -11.37 2.71 3.66
CA VAL A 110 -10.98 4.10 3.96
C VAL A 110 -11.23 4.99 2.73
N LYS A 111 -11.66 6.24 2.96
CA LYS A 111 -11.96 7.29 1.95
C LYS A 111 -10.87 7.50 0.87
N LYS A 112 -9.68 6.89 1.01
CA LYS A 112 -8.61 6.83 0.00
C LYS A 112 -9.10 6.32 -1.37
N ALA A 113 -10.09 5.43 -1.39
CA ALA A 113 -10.68 4.95 -2.65
C ALA A 113 -11.36 6.07 -3.46
N ARG A 114 -11.91 7.11 -2.81
CA ARG A 114 -12.61 8.20 -3.50
C ARG A 114 -11.65 9.09 -4.31
N TYR A 115 -10.47 9.40 -3.79
CA TYR A 115 -9.49 10.23 -4.50
C TYR A 115 -8.91 9.54 -5.73
N ILE A 116 -8.70 8.22 -5.64
CA ILE A 116 -8.20 7.41 -6.76
C ILE A 116 -9.20 7.45 -7.92
N ILE A 117 -10.50 7.30 -7.64
CA ILE A 117 -11.57 7.38 -8.66
C ILE A 117 -11.62 8.76 -9.32
N ILE A 118 -11.46 9.84 -8.53
CA ILE A 118 -11.47 11.20 -9.06
C ILE A 118 -10.28 11.44 -10.00
N ILE A 119 -9.08 11.00 -9.60
CA ILE A 119 -7.86 11.16 -10.42
C ILE A 119 -7.96 10.35 -11.71
N GLU A 120 -8.44 9.11 -11.66
CA GLU A 120 -8.64 8.27 -12.85
C GLU A 120 -9.63 8.91 -13.85
N ASN A 121 -10.72 9.51 -13.36
CA ASN A 121 -11.68 10.20 -14.22
C ASN A 121 -11.11 11.44 -14.90
N ILE A 122 -10.26 12.21 -14.19
CA ILE A 122 -9.59 13.39 -14.77
C ILE A 122 -8.60 12.97 -15.86
N LEU A 123 -7.81 11.92 -15.61
CA LEU A 123 -6.88 11.36 -16.60
C LEU A 123 -7.61 10.85 -17.84
N TYR A 124 -8.76 10.20 -17.66
CA TYR A 124 -9.57 9.76 -18.80
C TYR A 124 -10.11 10.92 -19.63
N ALA A 125 -10.65 11.95 -18.96
CA ALA A 125 -11.19 13.13 -19.63
C ALA A 125 -10.11 13.84 -20.47
N SER A 126 -8.88 13.96 -19.95
CA SER A 126 -7.78 14.57 -20.71
C SER A 126 -7.38 13.75 -21.93
N MET A 127 -7.34 12.42 -21.84
CA MET A 127 -7.04 11.54 -22.98
C MET A 127 -8.09 11.65 -24.08
N VAL A 128 -9.39 11.75 -23.73
CA VAL A 128 -10.46 11.94 -24.71
C VAL A 128 -10.34 13.28 -25.42
N ILE A 129 -10.01 14.35 -24.68
CA ILE A 129 -9.80 15.69 -25.27
C ILE A 129 -8.63 15.66 -26.26
N ILE A 130 -7.51 15.01 -25.91
CA ILE A 130 -6.36 14.85 -26.81
C ILE A 130 -6.77 14.10 -28.10
N GLY A 131 -7.56 13.03 -27.98
CA GLY A 131 -8.07 12.28 -29.13
C GLY A 131 -8.98 13.11 -30.05
N LEU A 132 -9.88 13.93 -29.48
CA LEU A 132 -10.75 14.83 -30.25
C LEU A 132 -9.97 15.94 -30.95
N VAL A 133 -8.94 16.48 -30.31
CA VAL A 133 -8.04 17.47 -30.93
C VAL A 133 -7.28 16.83 -32.09
N ALA A 134 -6.72 15.63 -31.92
CA ALA A 134 -6.04 14.92 -33.00
C ALA A 134 -6.96 14.64 -34.19
N LEU A 135 -8.20 14.22 -33.93
CA LEU A 135 -9.22 14.01 -34.97
C LEU A 135 -9.58 15.32 -35.69
N SER A 136 -9.67 16.43 -34.96
CA SER A 136 -9.95 17.74 -35.53
C SER A 136 -8.81 18.19 -36.46
N PHE A 137 -7.55 18.07 -36.03
CA PHE A 137 -6.39 18.37 -36.86
C PHE A 137 -6.31 17.49 -38.11
N SER A 138 -6.58 16.19 -37.98
CA SER A 138 -6.62 15.27 -39.13
C SER A 138 -7.73 15.64 -40.12
N SER A 139 -8.92 16.01 -39.62
CA SER A 139 -10.03 16.45 -40.47
C SER A 139 -9.74 17.77 -41.20
N MET A 140 -9.00 18.67 -40.57
CA MET A 140 -8.55 19.93 -41.18
C MET A 140 -7.51 19.69 -42.28
N ASP A 141 -6.56 18.75 -42.09
CA ASP A 141 -5.61 18.40 -43.16
C ASP A 141 -6.33 17.80 -44.39
N LEU A 142 -7.34 16.97 -44.14
CA LEU A 142 -8.17 16.34 -45.17
C LEU A 142 -9.01 17.37 -45.96
N MET A 143 -9.52 18.41 -45.29
CA MET A 143 -10.24 19.52 -45.94
C MET A 143 -9.31 20.53 -46.64
N ALA A 144 -8.08 20.70 -46.14
CA ALA A 144 -7.09 21.59 -46.73
C ALA A 144 -6.49 21.02 -48.04
N LYS A 145 -6.38 19.70 -48.17
CA LYS A 145 -5.97 19.04 -49.42
C LYS A 145 -7.17 18.80 -50.33
N LYS A 146 -7.43 19.74 -51.23
CA LYS A 146 -8.33 19.53 -52.37
C LYS A 146 -7.80 18.35 -53.23
N TRP A 147 -8.47 17.21 -53.13
CA TRP A 147 -8.42 16.07 -54.06
C TRP A 147 -6.99 15.65 -54.48
N ARG A 148 -6.30 14.90 -53.62
CA ARG A 148 -5.24 13.99 -54.07
C ARG A 148 -5.60 12.61 -53.53
N ASP A 149 -5.80 11.66 -54.45
CA ASP A 149 -6.22 10.26 -54.24
C ASP A 149 -5.21 9.47 -53.39
N ASP A 150 -5.03 9.84 -52.13
CA ASP A 150 -4.16 9.10 -51.21
C ASP A 150 -5.00 8.39 -50.14
N TYR A 151 -5.06 7.06 -50.27
CA TYR A 151 -5.78 6.14 -49.38
C TYR A 151 -5.30 6.25 -47.91
N SER A 152 -4.15 6.89 -47.68
CA SER A 152 -3.56 7.13 -46.36
C SER A 152 -4.44 8.00 -45.46
N ASP A 153 -5.14 8.99 -46.01
CA ASP A 153 -5.85 9.99 -45.19
C ASP A 153 -7.15 9.41 -44.61
N VAL A 154 -7.84 8.58 -45.41
CA VAL A 154 -8.99 7.78 -44.94
C VAL A 154 -8.52 6.71 -43.97
N ALA A 155 -7.35 6.08 -44.20
CA ALA A 155 -6.78 5.12 -43.28
C ALA A 155 -6.50 5.74 -41.91
N VAL A 156 -5.89 6.93 -41.84
CA VAL A 156 -5.63 7.64 -40.58
C VAL A 156 -6.93 7.93 -39.81
N LEU A 157 -8.00 8.29 -40.52
CA LEU A 157 -9.30 8.56 -39.92
C LEU A 157 -9.94 7.27 -39.34
N VAL A 158 -9.91 6.18 -40.12
CA VAL A 158 -10.41 4.86 -39.68
C VAL A 158 -9.59 4.31 -38.50
N PHE A 159 -8.26 4.42 -38.55
CA PHE A 159 -7.38 4.04 -37.44
C PHE A 159 -7.65 4.87 -36.18
N SER A 160 -7.89 6.18 -36.33
CA SER A 160 -8.20 7.06 -35.19
C SER A 160 -9.53 6.69 -34.53
N ILE A 161 -10.58 6.43 -35.32
CA ILE A 161 -11.88 5.97 -34.81
C ILE A 161 -11.73 4.60 -34.13
N GLY A 162 -11.03 3.66 -34.78
CA GLY A 162 -10.77 2.33 -34.22
C GLY A 162 -10.00 2.36 -32.90
N PHE A 163 -8.99 3.22 -32.80
CA PHE A 163 -8.22 3.42 -31.57
C PHE A 163 -9.09 3.99 -30.44
N LEU A 164 -9.98 4.94 -30.75
CA LEU A 164 -10.89 5.55 -29.79
C LEU A 164 -11.91 4.50 -29.26
N VAL A 165 -12.44 3.65 -30.14
CA VAL A 165 -13.32 2.54 -29.75
C VAL A 165 -12.60 1.52 -28.87
N LEU A 166 -11.36 1.14 -29.23
CA LEU A 166 -10.54 0.23 -28.42
C LEU A 166 -10.21 0.82 -27.05
N LEU A 167 -9.96 2.13 -26.96
CA LEU A 167 -9.74 2.80 -25.68
C LEU A 167 -10.99 2.76 -24.80
N VAL A 168 -12.16 3.08 -25.34
CA VAL A 168 -13.42 3.06 -24.58
C VAL A 168 -13.76 1.64 -24.10
N VAL A 169 -13.61 0.64 -24.98
CA VAL A 169 -13.89 -0.77 -24.65
C VAL A 169 -12.86 -1.33 -23.67
N GLY A 170 -11.57 -1.04 -23.89
CA GLY A 170 -10.48 -1.44 -23.00
C GLY A 170 -10.63 -0.83 -21.60
N TRP A 171 -11.01 0.44 -21.51
CA TRP A 171 -11.29 1.13 -20.25
C TRP A 171 -12.44 0.47 -19.49
N LYS A 172 -13.54 0.15 -20.19
CA LYS A 172 -14.70 -0.54 -19.59
C LYS A 172 -14.36 -1.94 -19.07
N LEU A 173 -13.50 -2.68 -19.78
CA LEU A 173 -13.06 -4.02 -19.38
C LEU A 173 -12.07 -4.02 -18.19
N VAL A 174 -11.24 -2.98 -18.07
CA VAL A 174 -10.29 -2.82 -16.95
C VAL A 174 -11.03 -2.43 -15.67
N LEU A 175 -11.98 -1.49 -15.75
CA LEU A 175 -12.77 -1.06 -14.59
C LEU A 175 -13.80 -2.12 -14.17
N GLY A 176 -14.41 -2.83 -15.12
CA GLY A 176 -15.37 -3.91 -14.82
C GLY A 176 -14.77 -5.05 -13.99
N ARG A 177 -13.44 -5.21 -13.99
CA ARG A 177 -12.72 -6.15 -13.11
C ARG A 177 -12.37 -5.58 -11.73
N LYS A 178 -12.21 -4.26 -11.60
CA LYS A 178 -11.79 -3.61 -10.34
C LYS A 178 -12.95 -3.25 -9.39
N TYR A 179 -14.19 -3.17 -9.87
CA TYR A 179 -15.36 -2.77 -9.06
C TYR A 179 -16.48 -3.82 -9.02
N LYS A 180 -16.15 -5.10 -8.84
CA LYS A 180 -17.11 -6.04 -8.26
C LYS A 180 -17.23 -5.73 -6.77
N PHE A 181 -18.23 -4.94 -6.40
CA PHE A 181 -18.80 -4.97 -5.06
C PHE A 181 -19.69 -6.21 -4.93
#